data_AF-S3LC87-F1
#
_entry.id   AF-S3LC87-F1
#
_cell.length_a   1.000
_cell.length_b   1.000
_cell.length_c   1.000
_cell.angle_alpha   90.00
_cell.angle_beta   90.00
_cell.angle_gamma   90.00
#
_symmetry.space_group_name_H-M   'P 1'
#
loop_
_entity.id
_entity.type
_entity.pdbx_description
1 polymer ?
#
loop_
_entity_poly.entity_id
_entity_poly.type
_entity_poly.pdbx_seq_one_letter_code
_entity_poly.pdbx_strand_id
1 'polypeptide(L)'
;MKVLLTFFYLSAVALVFGAESTVLYRQTVNVKALSNGVEKTIYSTVGKETVENKITLIVTSLPSGDIEIQSEKFKLGKMPFASSFQFLIPQEEVAQKAGGGYALDSLVGIYKVAMSKPQAVLTGTLSPDTCNLTLAVDGMGKKLTMQLFSVKDAEPEAPASDEGNENSLNEQE
;
A
#
# COMPACT_ATOMS: atom_id res chain seq x y z
N MET A 1 -37.72 55.11 21.63
CA MET A 1 -37.06 53.92 22.21
C MET A 1 -37.36 52.75 21.29
N LYS A 2 -36.40 52.34 20.44
CA LYS A 2 -36.57 51.23 19.47
C LYS A 2 -35.77 50.04 20.01
N VAL A 3 -36.48 49.00 20.45
CA VAL A 3 -35.87 47.75 20.91
C VAL A 3 -35.73 46.85 19.68
N LEU A 4 -34.48 46.60 19.28
CA LEU A 4 -34.16 45.69 18.19
C LEU A 4 -34.14 44.26 18.76
N LEU A 5 -35.12 43.44 18.37
CA LEU A 5 -35.21 42.04 18.76
C LEU A 5 -34.29 41.23 17.83
N THR A 6 -33.07 40.92 18.27
CA THR A 6 -32.16 40.06 17.51
C THR A 6 -32.54 38.59 17.79
N PHE A 7 -33.21 37.96 16.83
CA PHE A 7 -33.46 36.52 16.82
C PHE A 7 -32.13 35.77 16.66
N PHE A 8 -31.62 35.18 17.75
CA PHE A 8 -30.58 34.17 17.69
C PHE A 8 -31.21 32.81 17.39
N TYR A 9 -31.21 32.41 16.12
CA TYR A 9 -31.40 31.01 15.73
C TYR A 9 -30.02 30.32 15.82
N LEU A 10 -29.73 29.72 16.96
CA LEU A 10 -28.57 28.85 17.14
C LEU A 10 -28.91 27.49 16.48
N SER A 11 -28.58 27.33 15.21
CA SER A 11 -28.70 26.04 14.52
C SER A 11 -27.64 25.08 15.06
N ALA A 12 -28.09 24.12 15.88
CA ALA A 12 -27.31 22.97 16.29
C ALA A 12 -27.30 21.91 15.17
N VAL A 13 -26.21 21.83 14.39
CA VAL A 13 -25.82 20.69 13.53
C VAL A 13 -24.33 20.91 13.20
N ALA A 14 -23.36 20.01 13.33
CA ALA A 14 -23.31 18.60 13.68
C ALA A 14 -22.05 18.35 14.53
N LEU A 15 -22.19 17.43 15.48
CA LEU A 15 -21.07 16.71 16.06
C LEU A 15 -20.56 15.78 14.95
N VAL A 16 -19.68 16.28 14.08
CA VAL A 16 -18.90 15.43 13.19
C VAL A 16 -17.96 14.67 14.11
N PHE A 17 -18.38 13.48 14.51
CA PHE A 17 -17.48 12.48 15.06
C PHE A 17 -16.30 12.41 14.10
N GLY A 18 -15.10 12.68 14.62
CA GLY A 18 -13.85 12.56 13.88
C GLY A 18 -13.71 11.11 13.46
N ALA A 19 -14.18 10.80 12.27
CA ALA A 19 -13.92 9.51 11.67
C ALA A 19 -12.42 9.53 11.33
N GLU A 20 -11.64 8.76 12.07
CA GLU A 20 -10.20 8.65 11.88
C GLU A 20 -9.91 7.61 10.80
N SER A 21 -8.99 7.95 9.90
CA SER A 21 -8.46 6.99 8.92
C SER A 21 -7.71 5.86 9.65
N THR A 22 -7.97 4.62 9.27
CA THR A 22 -7.33 3.44 9.88
C THR A 22 -6.29 2.86 8.93
N VAL A 23 -5.03 2.80 9.34
CA VAL A 23 -3.98 2.09 8.58
C VAL A 23 -4.26 0.59 8.68
N LEU A 24 -4.50 -0.06 7.54
CA LEU A 24 -4.77 -1.50 7.47
C LEU A 24 -3.46 -2.29 7.57
N TYR A 25 -2.47 -1.92 6.78
CA TYR A 25 -1.13 -2.51 6.84
C TYR A 25 -0.09 -1.62 6.16
N ARG A 26 1.18 -1.91 6.48
CA ARG A 26 2.36 -1.35 5.82
C ARG A 26 3.21 -2.49 5.30
N GLN A 27 3.71 -2.35 4.08
CA GLN A 27 4.57 -3.37 3.47
C GLN A 27 5.72 -2.73 2.72
N THR A 28 6.93 -3.23 2.93
CA THR A 28 8.10 -2.83 2.14
C THR A 28 8.24 -3.78 0.96
N VAL A 29 8.26 -3.22 -0.25
CA VAL A 29 8.29 -3.97 -1.51
C VAL A 29 9.57 -3.67 -2.28
N ASN A 30 10.06 -4.66 -3.01
CA ASN A 30 11.19 -4.49 -3.92
C ASN A 30 10.73 -3.83 -5.23
N VAL A 31 11.64 -3.13 -5.89
CA VAL A 31 11.33 -2.37 -7.11
C VAL A 31 12.20 -2.81 -8.28
N LYS A 32 11.55 -3.11 -9.40
CA LYS A 32 12.20 -3.27 -10.71
C LYS A 32 11.66 -2.22 -11.67
N ALA A 33 12.53 -1.65 -12.50
CA ALA A 33 12.12 -0.87 -13.66
C ALA A 33 11.89 -1.80 -14.85
N LEU A 34 10.86 -1.54 -15.63
CA LEU A 34 10.64 -2.16 -16.92
C LEU A 34 11.06 -1.18 -18.01
N SER A 35 12.13 -1.51 -18.74
CA SER A 35 12.66 -0.69 -19.83
C SER A 35 12.63 -1.52 -21.11
N ASN A 36 11.76 -1.16 -22.05
CA ASN A 36 11.52 -1.92 -23.29
C ASN A 36 11.15 -3.40 -23.04
N GLY A 37 10.34 -3.67 -22.01
CA GLY A 37 9.93 -5.03 -21.64
C GLY A 37 11.00 -5.85 -20.88
N VAL A 38 12.19 -5.30 -20.65
CA VAL A 38 13.25 -5.95 -19.87
C VAL A 38 13.21 -5.44 -18.43
N GLU A 39 13.14 -6.37 -17.47
CA GLU A 39 13.27 -6.09 -16.04
C GLU A 39 14.70 -5.66 -15.70
N LYS A 40 14.82 -4.54 -14.98
CA LYS A 40 16.08 -4.05 -14.42
C LYS A 40 15.88 -3.77 -12.95
N THR A 41 16.65 -4.45 -12.10
CA THR A 41 16.72 -4.12 -10.68
C THR A 41 17.21 -2.69 -10.51
N ILE A 42 16.47 -1.90 -9.74
CA ILE A 42 16.87 -0.53 -9.41
C ILE A 42 17.67 -0.60 -8.13
N TYR A 43 18.87 -0.05 -8.15
CA TYR A 43 19.70 0.07 -6.96
C TYR A 43 19.71 1.51 -6.44
N SER A 44 19.88 1.65 -5.13
CA SER A 44 20.07 2.91 -4.42
C SER A 44 21.41 2.88 -3.70
N THR A 45 22.07 4.04 -3.60
CA THR A 45 23.28 4.18 -2.79
C THR A 45 22.90 4.70 -1.41
N VAL A 46 23.17 3.91 -0.38
CA VAL A 46 22.99 4.30 1.03
C VAL A 46 24.38 4.33 1.68
N GLY A 47 24.86 5.52 2.01
CA GLY A 47 26.24 5.70 2.45
C GLY A 47 27.24 5.34 1.35
N LYS A 48 28.00 4.24 1.54
CA LYS A 48 28.97 3.71 0.56
C LYS A 48 28.51 2.40 -0.11
N GLU A 49 27.31 1.91 0.24
CA GLU A 49 26.81 0.62 -0.22
C GLU A 49 25.74 0.79 -1.29
N THR A 50 25.73 -0.14 -2.24
CA THR A 50 24.70 -0.24 -3.28
C THR A 50 23.71 -1.31 -2.84
N VAL A 51 22.48 -0.90 -2.54
CA VAL A 51 21.41 -1.78 -2.06
C VAL A 51 20.26 -1.78 -3.05
N GLU A 52 19.51 -2.88 -3.12
CA GLU A 52 18.28 -2.91 -3.90
C GLU A 52 17.29 -1.87 -3.40
N ASN A 53 16.62 -1.22 -4.33
CA ASN A 53 15.68 -0.18 -4.01
C ASN A 53 14.37 -0.79 -3.50
N LYS A 54 13.91 -0.26 -2.37
CA LYS A 54 12.69 -0.70 -1.70
C LYS A 54 11.78 0.49 -1.48
N ILE A 55 10.48 0.25 -1.57
CA ILE A 55 9.44 1.25 -1.33
C ILE A 55 8.53 0.74 -0.22
N THR A 56 8.19 1.62 0.73
CA THR A 56 7.14 1.33 1.71
C THR A 56 5.80 1.73 1.14
N LEU A 57 4.86 0.78 1.09
CA LEU A 57 3.45 0.99 0.80
C LEU A 57 2.66 1.07 2.10
N ILE A 58 1.67 1.96 2.13
CA ILE A 58 0.73 2.14 3.23
C ILE A 58 -0.67 2.02 2.63
N VAL A 59 -1.45 1.09 3.18
CA VAL A 59 -2.85 0.90 2.79
C VAL A 59 -3.73 1.35 3.94
N THR A 60 -4.64 2.27 3.67
CA THR A 60 -5.45 2.96 4.67
C THR A 60 -6.92 2.87 4.30
N SER A 61 -7.77 2.51 5.25
CA SER A 61 -9.22 2.70 5.14
C SER A 61 -9.56 4.12 5.53
N LEU A 62 -10.16 4.87 4.61
CA LEU A 62 -10.64 6.22 4.87
C LEU A 62 -12.01 6.19 5.55
N PRO A 63 -12.39 7.28 6.24
CA PRO A 63 -13.74 7.48 6.78
C PRO A 63 -14.89 7.31 5.78
N SER A 64 -14.63 7.61 4.51
CA SER A 64 -15.59 7.43 3.41
C SER A 64 -15.86 5.97 3.10
N GLY A 65 -15.03 5.04 3.58
CA GLY A 65 -15.03 3.64 3.16
C GLY A 65 -14.11 3.37 1.96
N ASP A 66 -13.52 4.41 1.37
CA ASP A 66 -12.51 4.26 0.33
C ASP A 66 -11.22 3.65 0.88
N ILE A 67 -10.47 2.98 0.02
CA ILE A 67 -9.14 2.47 0.35
C ILE A 67 -8.08 3.33 -0.34
N GLU A 68 -7.23 3.97 0.45
CA GLU A 68 -6.06 4.68 -0.04
C GLU A 68 -4.86 3.75 -0.09
N ILE A 69 -4.17 3.73 -1.24
CA ILE A 69 -2.87 3.09 -1.42
C ILE A 69 -1.86 4.18 -1.71
N GLN A 70 -0.92 4.40 -0.79
CA GLN A 70 0.14 5.39 -0.94
C GLN A 70 1.52 4.81 -0.70
N SER A 71 2.53 5.44 -1.30
CA SER A 71 3.92 5.16 -0.97
C SER A 71 4.48 6.22 -0.03
N GLU A 72 5.45 5.82 0.79
CA GLU A 72 6.40 6.79 1.34
C GLU A 72 7.23 7.46 0.21
N LYS A 73 7.99 8.49 0.57
CA LYS A 73 8.91 9.12 -0.38
C LYS A 73 10.06 8.18 -0.68
N PHE A 74 10.31 7.94 -1.97
CA PHE A 74 11.43 7.12 -2.44
C PHE A 74 12.23 7.85 -3.52
N LYS A 75 13.46 7.38 -3.79
CA LYS A 75 14.27 7.83 -4.93
C LYS A 75 14.58 6.64 -5.80
N LEU A 76 14.38 6.76 -7.11
CA LEU A 76 14.74 5.72 -8.07
C LEU A 76 16.13 5.99 -8.64
N GLY A 77 17.07 5.08 -8.42
CA GLY A 77 18.42 5.18 -8.98
C GLY A 77 19.08 6.53 -8.66
N LYS A 78 19.49 7.24 -9.71
CA LYS A 78 20.15 8.56 -9.62
C LYS A 78 19.19 9.75 -9.78
N MET A 79 17.88 9.56 -9.57
CA MET A 79 16.94 10.69 -9.66
C MET A 79 17.28 11.78 -8.63
N PRO A 80 17.35 13.06 -9.06
CA PRO A 80 17.70 14.15 -8.16
C PRO A 80 16.59 14.45 -7.14
N PHE A 81 15.34 14.08 -7.46
CA PHE A 81 14.16 14.34 -6.64
C PHE A 81 13.59 13.05 -6.06
N ALA A 82 13.07 13.15 -4.83
CA ALA A 82 12.22 12.11 -4.29
C ALA A 82 10.86 12.10 -5.00
N SER A 83 10.28 10.92 -5.12
CA SER A 83 8.95 10.69 -5.68
C SER A 83 8.07 9.97 -4.66
N SER A 84 6.76 10.05 -4.84
CA SER A 84 5.79 9.19 -4.16
C SER A 84 4.56 8.99 -5.06
N PHE A 85 3.68 8.06 -4.71
CA PHE A 85 2.41 7.89 -5.41
C PHE A 85 1.25 7.71 -4.45
N GLN A 86 0.04 7.98 -4.94
CA GLN A 86 -1.20 7.88 -4.20
C GLN A 86 -2.33 7.46 -5.13
N PHE A 87 -3.08 6.45 -4.73
CA PHE A 87 -4.23 5.88 -5.43
C PHE A 87 -5.39 5.72 -4.46
N LEU A 88 -6.61 5.78 -4.97
CA LEU A 88 -7.82 5.63 -4.18
C LEU A 88 -8.74 4.61 -4.86
N ILE A 89 -9.10 3.56 -4.14
CA ILE A 89 -10.15 2.61 -4.54
C ILE A 89 -11.46 3.14 -3.95
N PRO A 90 -12.42 3.56 -4.78
CA PRO A 90 -13.73 4.01 -4.29
C PRO A 90 -14.45 2.91 -3.52
N GLN A 91 -15.18 3.25 -2.46
CA GLN A 91 -15.93 2.30 -1.63
C GLN A 91 -16.78 1.32 -2.45
N GLU A 92 -17.43 1.80 -3.51
CA GLU A 92 -18.26 1.02 -4.43
C GLU A 92 -17.48 -0.04 -5.23
N GLU A 93 -16.17 0.14 -5.39
CA GLU A 93 -15.27 -0.76 -6.12
C GLU A 93 -14.43 -1.63 -5.18
N VAL A 94 -14.57 -1.47 -3.85
CA VAL A 94 -13.84 -2.27 -2.86
C VAL A 94 -14.34 -3.72 -2.87
N ALA A 95 -13.74 -4.53 -3.74
CA ALA A 95 -13.89 -5.97 -3.77
C ALA A 95 -12.65 -6.64 -3.14
N GLN A 96 -12.71 -6.93 -1.84
CA GLN A 96 -11.65 -7.68 -1.16
C GLN A 96 -11.70 -9.16 -1.52
N LYS A 97 -10.55 -9.75 -1.86
CA LYS A 97 -10.36 -11.19 -2.02
C LYS A 97 -10.17 -11.86 -0.66
N ALA A 98 -10.29 -13.19 -0.63
CA ALA A 98 -9.92 -14.00 0.53
C ALA A 98 -8.49 -13.64 0.98
N GLY A 99 -8.32 -13.34 2.27
CA GLY A 99 -7.04 -12.87 2.84
C GLY A 99 -6.82 -11.34 2.81
N GLY A 100 -7.86 -10.53 2.55
CA GLY A 100 -7.79 -9.06 2.67
C GLY A 100 -7.01 -8.37 1.55
N GLY A 101 -6.92 -9.01 0.38
CA GLY A 101 -6.22 -8.49 -0.80
C GLY A 101 -7.12 -7.79 -1.81
N TYR A 102 -6.55 -6.87 -2.58
CA TYR A 102 -7.18 -6.13 -3.66
C TYR A 102 -6.64 -6.60 -5.01
N ALA A 103 -7.54 -6.76 -5.99
CA ALA A 103 -7.16 -6.89 -7.39
C ALA A 103 -7.47 -5.57 -8.10
N LEU A 104 -6.43 -4.94 -8.63
CA LEU A 104 -6.49 -3.63 -9.25
C LEU A 104 -6.41 -3.81 -10.75
N ASP A 105 -7.48 -3.42 -11.43
CA ASP A 105 -7.47 -3.30 -12.89
C ASP A 105 -7.35 -1.83 -13.25
N SER A 106 -6.12 -1.41 -13.58
CA SER A 106 -5.84 -0.10 -14.16
C SER A 106 -6.30 1.08 -13.30
N LEU A 107 -6.07 0.99 -11.98
CA LEU A 107 -6.45 2.02 -11.02
C LEU A 107 -5.71 3.32 -11.29
N VAL A 108 -6.45 4.41 -11.53
CA VAL A 108 -5.87 5.71 -11.82
C VAL A 108 -5.54 6.45 -10.52
N GLY A 109 -4.36 7.05 -10.48
CA GLY A 109 -3.92 7.87 -9.36
C GLY A 109 -2.87 8.87 -9.77
N ILE A 110 -2.14 9.37 -8.77
CA ILE A 110 -1.18 10.46 -8.94
C ILE A 110 0.20 9.98 -8.56
N TYR A 111 1.16 10.20 -9.45
CA TYR A 111 2.59 10.11 -9.13
C TYR A 111 3.14 11.51 -8.90
N LYS A 112 3.74 11.73 -7.73
CA LYS A 112 4.29 13.02 -7.30
C LYS A 112 5.80 12.98 -7.47
N VAL A 113 6.38 13.90 -8.24
CA VAL A 113 7.82 14.04 -8.41
C VAL A 113 8.19 15.50 -8.57
N ALA A 114 9.08 15.99 -7.70
CA ALA A 114 9.38 17.42 -7.58
C ALA A 114 8.08 18.24 -7.43
N MET A 115 7.81 19.17 -8.36
CA MET A 115 6.58 19.97 -8.40
C MET A 115 5.49 19.38 -9.34
N SER A 116 5.80 18.28 -10.01
CA SER A 116 4.91 17.65 -10.99
C SER A 116 4.05 16.56 -10.36
N LYS A 117 2.84 16.40 -10.90
CA LYS A 117 1.83 15.41 -10.48
C LYS A 117 1.27 14.65 -11.69
N PRO A 118 2.10 13.96 -12.50
CA PRO A 118 1.60 13.16 -13.61
C PRO A 118 0.60 12.11 -13.15
N GLN A 119 -0.31 11.77 -14.06
CA GLN A 119 -1.21 10.64 -13.89
C GLN A 119 -0.40 9.34 -13.88
N ALA A 120 -0.85 8.41 -13.05
CA ALA A 120 -0.32 7.07 -12.99
C ALA A 120 -1.43 6.04 -13.00
N VAL A 121 -1.08 4.83 -13.43
CA VAL A 121 -1.97 3.67 -13.49
C VAL A 121 -1.32 2.55 -12.69
N LEU A 122 -2.07 1.96 -11.77
CA LEU A 122 -1.65 0.85 -10.91
C LEU A 122 -2.49 -0.39 -11.24
N THR A 123 -1.81 -1.48 -11.59
CA THR A 123 -2.46 -2.74 -11.97
C THR A 123 -1.81 -3.90 -11.23
N GLY A 124 -2.58 -4.89 -10.80
CA GLY A 124 -2.06 -6.12 -10.21
C GLY A 124 -2.79 -6.52 -8.93
N THR A 125 -2.06 -7.16 -8.01
CA THR A 125 -2.62 -7.65 -6.74
C THR A 125 -1.83 -7.14 -5.54
N LEU A 126 -2.55 -6.75 -4.50
CA LEU A 126 -1.96 -6.25 -3.26
C LEU A 126 -2.69 -6.84 -2.06
N SER A 127 -1.99 -7.49 -1.15
CA SER A 127 -2.51 -8.01 0.12
C SER A 127 -1.52 -7.74 1.25
N PRO A 128 -1.89 -7.98 2.53
CA PRO A 128 -0.97 -7.82 3.66
C PRO A 128 0.32 -8.64 3.51
N ASP A 129 0.24 -9.81 2.87
CA ASP A 129 1.35 -10.76 2.78
C ASP A 129 2.01 -10.83 1.38
N THR A 130 1.34 -10.35 0.34
CA THR A 130 1.86 -10.40 -1.04
C THR A 130 1.62 -9.11 -1.79
N CYS A 131 2.61 -8.70 -2.57
CA CYS A 131 2.49 -7.59 -3.51
C CYS A 131 3.00 -8.04 -4.87
N ASN A 132 2.20 -7.80 -5.90
CA ASN A 132 2.61 -7.88 -7.29
C ASN A 132 1.85 -6.80 -8.06
N LEU A 133 2.44 -5.61 -8.12
CA LEU A 133 1.85 -4.44 -8.74
C LEU A 133 2.74 -3.93 -9.87
N THR A 134 2.12 -3.46 -10.92
CA THR A 134 2.74 -2.69 -11.99
C THR A 134 2.26 -1.25 -11.92
N LEU A 135 3.20 -0.32 -11.77
CA LEU A 135 2.98 1.11 -11.77
C LEU A 135 3.46 1.69 -13.10
N ALA A 136 2.55 2.26 -13.88
CA ALA A 136 2.85 2.97 -15.12
C ALA A 136 2.60 4.47 -14.94
N VAL A 137 3.57 5.29 -15.31
CA VAL A 137 3.49 6.76 -15.25
C VAL A 137 3.83 7.31 -16.63
N ASP A 138 2.94 8.16 -17.17
CA ASP A 138 3.22 8.94 -18.36
C ASP A 138 3.37 10.41 -17.95
N GLY A 139 4.60 10.92 -18.00
CA GLY A 139 4.89 12.25 -17.50
C GLY A 139 6.09 12.87 -18.19
N MET A 140 5.97 14.15 -18.55
CA MET A 140 7.05 14.95 -19.15
C MET A 140 7.65 14.30 -20.43
N GLY A 141 6.82 13.64 -21.23
CA GLY A 141 7.23 12.96 -22.46
C GLY A 141 8.01 11.67 -22.25
N LYS A 142 8.06 11.14 -21.01
CA LYS A 142 8.71 9.88 -20.68
C LYS A 142 7.71 8.93 -20.03
N LYS A 143 7.79 7.66 -20.43
CA LYS A 143 7.08 6.56 -19.79
C LYS A 143 7.99 5.91 -18.77
N LEU A 144 7.50 5.79 -17.54
CA LEU A 144 8.10 4.99 -16.48
C LEU A 144 7.18 3.82 -16.20
N THR A 145 7.73 2.61 -16.20
CA THR A 145 7.01 1.41 -15.78
C THR A 145 7.84 0.73 -14.70
N MET A 146 7.20 0.41 -13.57
CA MET A 146 7.84 -0.25 -12.44
C MET A 146 7.02 -1.46 -12.01
N GLN A 147 7.72 -2.51 -11.61
CA GLN A 147 7.14 -3.63 -10.89
C GLN A 147 7.50 -3.52 -9.42
N LEU A 148 6.47 -3.61 -8.58
CA LEU A 148 6.55 -3.63 -7.13
C LEU A 148 6.20 -5.04 -6.69
N PHE A 149 7.08 -5.69 -5.93
CA PHE A 149 6.85 -7.06 -5.52
C PHE A 149 7.37 -7.37 -4.12
N SER A 150 6.63 -8.21 -3.43
CA SER A 150 7.02 -8.85 -2.18
C SER A 150 6.23 -10.13 -1.98
N VAL A 151 6.87 -11.13 -1.42
CA VAL A 151 6.22 -12.31 -0.84
C VAL A 151 6.72 -12.34 0.59
N LYS A 152 5.81 -12.30 1.55
CA LYS A 152 6.15 -12.55 2.94
C LYS A 152 6.38 -14.05 3.05
N ASP A 153 7.62 -14.45 3.31
CA ASP A 153 7.93 -15.85 3.54
C ASP A 153 7.06 -16.34 4.70
N ALA A 154 6.36 -17.46 4.51
CA ALA A 154 5.67 -18.12 5.60
C ALA A 154 6.74 -18.49 6.64
N GLU A 155 6.53 -18.08 7.89
CA GLU A 155 7.37 -18.48 9.01
C GLU A 155 7.46 -20.01 8.97
N PRO A 156 8.67 -20.62 8.91
CA PRO A 156 8.78 -22.08 8.87
C PRO A 156 8.11 -22.61 10.12
N GLU A 157 7.03 -23.39 9.94
CA GLU A 157 6.36 -24.08 11.03
C GLU A 157 7.44 -24.81 11.83
N ALA A 158 7.58 -24.46 13.12
CA ALA A 158 8.46 -25.19 14.01
C ALA A 158 8.08 -26.68 13.89
N PRO A 159 9.05 -27.60 13.76
CA PRO A 159 8.73 -29.01 13.61
C PRO A 159 7.83 -29.42 14.77
N ALA A 160 6.68 -30.02 14.43
CA ALA A 160 5.73 -30.55 15.39
C ALA A 160 6.50 -31.33 16.44
N SER A 161 6.38 -30.91 17.70
CA SER A 161 6.84 -31.73 18.82
C SER A 161 6.07 -33.03 18.75
N ASP A 162 6.81 -34.10 18.45
CA ASP A 162 6.35 -35.48 18.50
C ASP A 162 5.72 -35.72 19.88
N GLU A 163 4.39 -35.70 19.97
CA GLU A 163 3.70 -36.23 21.13
C GLU A 163 3.97 -37.74 21.13
N GLY A 164 4.99 -38.12 21.89
CA GLY A 164 5.31 -39.50 22.21
C GLY A 164 4.10 -40.17 22.85
N ASN A 165 3.35 -40.88 22.01
CA ASN A 165 2.30 -41.80 22.37
C ASN A 165 2.93 -43.04 23.05
N GLU A 166 3.12 -43.01 24.37
CA GLU A 166 3.32 -44.23 25.16
C GLU A 166 1.97 -44.71 25.68
N ASN A 167 1.27 -45.49 24.86
CA ASN A 167 0.34 -46.48 25.37
C ASN A 167 0.84 -47.86 24.96
N SER A 168 1.30 -48.64 25.93
CA SER A 168 1.41 -50.09 25.80
C SER A 168 1.22 -50.71 27.17
N LEU A 169 0.11 -51.42 27.27
CA LEU A 169 -0.25 -52.34 28.33
C LEU A 169 0.89 -53.36 28.56
N ASN A 170 1.02 -53.83 29.80
CA ASN A 170 1.13 -55.26 30.03
C ASN A 170 0.52 -55.64 31.38
N GLU A 171 -0.44 -56.55 31.30
CA GLU A 171 -1.01 -57.35 32.38
C GLU A 171 -0.01 -58.45 32.83
N GLN A 172 -0.35 -59.13 33.94
CA GLN A 172 0.26 -60.33 34.55
C GLN A 172 1.40 -60.00 35.53
N GLU A 173 1.39 -60.38 36.81
CA GLU A 173 0.74 -61.47 37.56
C GLU A 173 0.61 -61.08 39.04
#